data_AF-A0A0H4WQZ5-F1
#
_entry.id   AF-A0A0H4WQZ5-F1
#
_cell.length_a   1.000
_cell.length_b   1.000
_cell.length_c   1.000
_cell.angle_alpha   90.00
_cell.angle_beta   90.00
_cell.angle_gamma   90.00
#
_symmetry.space_group_name_H-M   'P 1'
#
loop_
_entity.id
_entity.type
_entity.pdbx_description
1 polymer ?
#
loop_
_entity_poly.entity_id
_entity_poly.type
_entity_poly.pdbx_seq_one_letter_code
_entity_poly.pdbx_strand_id
1 'polypeptide(L)'
;MLSTERIQSLCESSRPKLDAMRAALRAHGSALVAFSGGVDSTFVLKVAVEELGERALALTALSASVAPEEADEARELARKLGARHVVMGSNELANPQYAANPTNRCYFCKTELYDICEAQRKTLDLAVVLDGFNADDFKDHRPGHKAAQEHKVLSPLAQAGLTKEEIRAWSQSLGLPTWDKPQMACLASRIPYGTAVTRDRLLQIAAAESELRKLGFRQFRVRYHQDVARLEIAAEEYDRFLAADVRQKINAAFLALGFKFVALDLEPFRSGRMNDAAGIAKPGASGKPEGFSLPVVS
;
A
#
# COMPACT_ATOMS: atom_id res chain seq x y z
N MET A 1 -11.33 11.61 -11.48
CA MET A 1 -12.26 11.16 -10.41
C MET A 1 -13.47 10.52 -11.07
N LEU A 2 -14.16 9.59 -10.39
CA LEU A 2 -15.41 9.01 -10.92
C LEU A 2 -16.52 10.08 -10.89
N SER A 3 -17.35 10.15 -11.93
CA SER A 3 -18.54 11.01 -11.94
C SER A 3 -19.62 10.45 -11.00
N THR A 4 -20.50 11.31 -10.49
CA THR A 4 -21.62 10.90 -9.61
C THR A 4 -22.47 9.79 -10.25
N GLU A 5 -22.80 9.93 -11.54
CA GLU A 5 -23.54 8.92 -12.30
C GLU A 5 -22.80 7.58 -12.37
N ARG A 6 -21.47 7.63 -12.59
CA ARG A 6 -20.64 6.43 -12.63
C ARG A 6 -20.57 5.74 -11.27
N ILE A 7 -20.48 6.51 -10.18
CA ILE A 7 -20.49 5.97 -8.82
C ILE A 7 -21.81 5.26 -8.55
N GLN A 8 -22.93 5.90 -8.86
CA GLN A 8 -24.25 5.31 -8.66
C GLN A 8 -24.41 4.01 -9.48
N SER A 9 -24.06 4.03 -10.77
CA SER A 9 -24.13 2.85 -11.63
C SER A 9 -23.25 1.69 -11.14
N LEU A 10 -22.02 1.98 -10.67
CA LEU A 10 -21.13 0.98 -10.09
C LEU A 10 -21.70 0.40 -8.79
N CYS A 11 -22.23 1.25 -7.90
CA CYS A 11 -22.86 0.79 -6.66
C CYS A 11 -24.09 -0.09 -6.95
N GLU A 12 -24.97 0.31 -7.87
CA GLU A 12 -26.16 -0.47 -8.24
C GLU A 12 -25.77 -1.85 -8.82
N SER A 13 -24.86 -1.88 -9.79
CA SER A 13 -24.44 -3.12 -10.45
C SER A 13 -23.63 -4.06 -9.54
N SER A 14 -22.89 -3.52 -8.56
CA SER A 14 -22.07 -4.31 -7.63
C SER A 14 -22.74 -4.58 -6.28
N ARG A 15 -23.97 -4.13 -6.06
CA ARG A 15 -24.75 -4.36 -4.82
C ARG A 15 -24.78 -5.84 -4.42
N PRO A 16 -25.07 -6.82 -5.30
CA PRO A 16 -25.12 -8.23 -4.91
C PRO A 16 -23.78 -8.75 -4.35
N LYS A 17 -22.65 -8.21 -4.86
CA LYS A 17 -21.31 -8.55 -4.35
C LYS A 17 -21.10 -8.03 -2.94
N LEU A 18 -21.49 -6.78 -2.68
CA LEU A 18 -21.43 -6.19 -1.35
C LEU A 18 -22.32 -6.94 -0.35
N ASP A 19 -23.53 -7.32 -0.76
CA ASP A 19 -24.46 -8.06 0.10
C ASP A 19 -23.93 -9.46 0.43
N ALA A 20 -23.30 -10.14 -0.54
CA ALA A 20 -22.61 -11.41 -0.31
C ALA A 20 -21.44 -11.26 0.68
N MET A 21 -20.62 -10.20 0.55
CA MET A 21 -19.56 -9.88 1.51
C MET A 21 -20.13 -9.65 2.92
N ARG A 22 -21.20 -8.84 3.05
CA ARG A 22 -21.85 -8.58 4.35
C ARG A 22 -22.38 -9.86 4.98
N ALA A 23 -23.04 -10.72 4.20
CA ALA A 23 -23.55 -12.00 4.68
C ALA A 23 -22.44 -12.93 5.17
N ALA A 24 -21.32 -13.02 4.43
CA ALA A 24 -20.15 -13.80 4.84
C ALA A 24 -19.54 -13.29 6.16
N LEU A 25 -19.42 -11.97 6.32
CA LEU A 25 -18.93 -11.37 7.56
C LEU A 25 -19.83 -11.71 8.75
N ARG A 26 -21.15 -11.53 8.62
CA ARG A 26 -22.12 -11.88 9.67
C ARG A 26 -22.01 -13.35 10.08
N ALA A 27 -21.82 -14.26 9.12
CA ALA A 27 -21.69 -15.69 9.39
C ALA A 27 -20.47 -16.05 10.25
N HIS A 28 -19.40 -15.25 10.22
CA HIS A 28 -18.23 -15.45 11.07
C HIS A 28 -18.40 -14.92 12.51
N GLY A 29 -19.31 -13.96 12.73
CA GLY A 29 -19.62 -13.39 14.05
C GLY A 29 -18.54 -12.53 14.71
N SER A 30 -17.28 -12.55 14.23
CA SER A 30 -16.20 -11.66 14.66
C SER A 30 -15.04 -11.66 13.68
N ALA A 31 -14.30 -10.56 13.63
CA ALA A 31 -13.15 -10.45 12.74
C ALA A 31 -12.06 -9.51 13.29
N LEU A 32 -10.82 -9.88 13.00
CA LEU A 32 -9.66 -9.00 13.07
C LEU A 32 -9.30 -8.57 11.65
N VAL A 33 -9.32 -7.27 11.36
CA VAL A 33 -8.95 -6.71 10.06
C VAL A 33 -7.49 -6.27 10.10
N ALA A 34 -6.65 -6.87 9.25
CA ALA A 34 -5.29 -6.41 9.00
C ALA A 34 -5.35 -5.04 8.29
N PHE A 35 -5.21 -3.98 9.06
CA PHE A 35 -5.61 -2.64 8.69
C PHE A 35 -4.41 -1.75 8.37
N SER A 36 -4.31 -1.34 7.10
CA SER A 36 -3.22 -0.50 6.60
C SER A 36 -3.56 0.98 6.55
N GLY A 37 -4.85 1.37 6.60
CA GLY A 37 -5.31 2.73 6.32
C GLY A 37 -5.47 3.07 4.83
N GLY A 38 -5.30 2.08 3.94
CA GLY A 38 -5.53 2.22 2.50
C GLY A 38 -7.01 2.06 2.15
N VAL A 39 -7.38 2.38 0.90
CA VAL A 39 -8.78 2.34 0.42
C VAL A 39 -9.43 0.99 0.72
N ASP A 40 -8.77 -0.10 0.32
CA ASP A 40 -9.34 -1.45 0.39
C ASP A 40 -9.51 -1.92 1.85
N SER A 41 -8.47 -1.80 2.68
CA SER A 41 -8.56 -2.19 4.09
C SER A 41 -9.52 -1.31 4.90
N THR A 42 -9.67 -0.04 4.52
CA THR A 42 -10.64 0.87 5.15
C THR A 42 -12.07 0.48 4.81
N PHE A 43 -12.31 0.11 3.56
CA PHE A 43 -13.61 -0.38 3.14
C PHE A 43 -13.97 -1.70 3.85
N VAL A 44 -13.03 -2.65 3.94
CA VAL A 44 -13.23 -3.89 4.73
C VAL A 44 -13.55 -3.57 6.18
N LEU A 45 -12.78 -2.68 6.82
CA LEU A 45 -13.03 -2.31 8.21
C LEU A 45 -14.40 -1.65 8.41
N LYS A 46 -14.79 -0.74 7.51
CA LYS A 46 -16.11 -0.08 7.53
C LYS A 46 -17.23 -1.11 7.50
N VAL A 47 -17.20 -2.03 6.54
CA VAL A 47 -18.24 -3.06 6.41
C VAL A 47 -18.20 -4.01 7.61
N ALA A 48 -17.01 -4.42 8.08
CA ALA A 48 -16.89 -5.28 9.25
C ALA A 48 -17.49 -4.63 10.51
N VAL A 49 -17.24 -3.34 10.76
CA VAL A 49 -17.84 -2.61 11.89
C VAL A 49 -19.36 -2.50 11.76
N GLU A 50 -19.87 -2.22 10.56
CA GLU A 50 -21.32 -2.16 10.34
C GLU A 50 -22.03 -3.51 10.60
N GLU A 51 -21.37 -4.63 10.26
CA GLU A 51 -21.98 -5.97 10.38
C GLU A 51 -21.72 -6.64 11.73
N LEU A 52 -20.60 -6.34 12.39
CA LEU A 52 -20.14 -7.06 13.59
C LEU A 52 -20.06 -6.16 14.83
N GLY A 53 -20.21 -4.84 14.68
CA GLY A 53 -20.09 -3.88 15.78
C GLY A 53 -18.76 -4.00 16.53
N GLU A 54 -18.84 -4.14 17.86
CA GLU A 54 -17.67 -4.25 18.74
C GLU A 54 -16.82 -5.52 18.53
N ARG A 55 -17.36 -6.51 17.79
CA ARG A 55 -16.65 -7.74 17.41
C ARG A 55 -15.83 -7.60 16.11
N ALA A 56 -15.76 -6.39 15.54
CA ALA A 56 -14.77 -6.03 14.53
C ALA A 56 -13.61 -5.24 15.16
N LEU A 57 -12.39 -5.70 14.95
CA LEU A 57 -11.17 -5.07 15.45
C LEU A 57 -10.21 -4.79 14.31
N ALA A 58 -9.67 -3.57 14.26
CA ALA A 58 -8.57 -3.22 13.38
C ALA A 58 -7.23 -3.54 14.04
N LEU A 59 -6.29 -4.11 13.31
CA LEU A 59 -4.89 -4.26 13.73
C LEU A 59 -3.96 -3.62 12.72
N THR A 60 -3.12 -2.70 13.16
CA THR A 60 -2.02 -2.15 12.35
C THR A 60 -0.69 -2.60 12.90
N ALA A 61 0.11 -3.29 12.07
CA ALA A 61 1.50 -3.59 12.38
C ALA A 61 2.39 -2.42 11.94
N LEU A 62 3.21 -1.91 12.85
CA LEU A 62 4.15 -0.82 12.59
C LEU A 62 5.57 -1.34 12.54
N SER A 63 6.26 -0.99 11.48
CA SER A 63 7.68 -1.24 11.29
C SER A 63 8.36 -0.01 10.70
N ALA A 64 9.68 -0.08 10.54
CA ALA A 64 10.43 0.93 9.80
C ALA A 64 9.98 1.07 8.33
N SER A 65 9.24 0.11 7.78
CA SER A 65 8.77 0.12 6.38
C SER A 65 7.48 0.93 6.18
N VAL A 66 6.84 1.38 7.27
CA VAL A 66 5.62 2.21 7.28
C VAL A 66 6.00 3.64 7.60
N ALA A 67 5.49 4.61 6.83
CA ALA A 67 5.75 6.01 7.14
C ALA A 67 5.04 6.42 8.44
N PRO A 68 5.67 7.22 9.34
CA PRO A 68 5.05 7.64 10.59
C PRO A 68 3.68 8.30 10.41
N GLU A 69 3.51 9.12 9.37
CA GLU A 69 2.25 9.80 9.06
C GLU A 69 1.14 8.79 8.70
N GLU A 70 1.47 7.69 8.02
CA GLU A 70 0.49 6.64 7.69
C GLU A 70 -0.01 5.92 8.94
N ALA A 71 0.82 5.80 9.99
CA ALA A 71 0.44 5.18 11.26
C ALA A 71 -0.60 6.03 12.00
N ASP A 72 -0.39 7.34 12.07
CA ASP A 72 -1.31 8.28 12.74
C ASP A 72 -2.61 8.42 11.95
N GLU A 73 -2.54 8.48 10.62
CA GLU A 73 -3.72 8.43 9.76
C GLU A 73 -4.55 7.16 9.97
N ALA A 74 -3.91 6.00 10.12
CA ALA A 74 -4.61 4.75 10.38
C ALA A 74 -5.34 4.81 11.74
N ARG A 75 -4.70 5.30 12.81
CA ARG A 75 -5.35 5.45 14.12
C ARG A 75 -6.58 6.35 14.05
N GLU A 76 -6.43 7.52 13.43
CA GLU A 76 -7.53 8.48 13.27
C GLU A 76 -8.67 7.90 12.43
N LEU A 77 -8.35 7.15 11.38
CA LEU A 77 -9.34 6.53 10.51
C LEU A 77 -10.10 5.42 11.23
N ALA A 78 -9.42 4.54 11.96
CA ALA A 78 -10.08 3.49 12.74
C ALA A 78 -11.03 4.09 13.80
N ARG A 79 -10.59 5.17 14.47
CA ARG A 79 -11.41 5.92 15.44
C ARG A 79 -12.65 6.52 14.78
N LYS A 80 -12.51 7.17 13.61
CA LYS A 80 -13.65 7.74 12.85
C LYS A 80 -14.66 6.69 12.40
N LEU A 81 -14.20 5.47 12.15
CA LEU A 81 -15.05 4.34 11.77
C LEU A 81 -15.73 3.67 12.96
N GLY A 82 -15.41 4.07 14.20
CA GLY A 82 -15.93 3.41 15.41
C GLY A 82 -15.30 2.04 15.68
N ALA A 83 -14.16 1.74 15.07
CA ALA A 83 -13.46 0.46 15.26
C ALA A 83 -12.59 0.48 16.51
N ARG A 84 -12.58 -0.62 17.27
CA ARG A 84 -11.49 -0.91 18.20
C ARG A 84 -10.21 -1.09 17.39
N HIS A 85 -9.12 -0.43 17.79
CA HIS A 85 -7.86 -0.47 17.06
C HIS A 85 -6.71 -0.86 17.96
N VAL A 86 -5.94 -1.86 17.53
CA VAL A 86 -4.71 -2.28 18.18
C VAL A 86 -3.54 -1.98 17.24
N VAL A 87 -2.50 -1.39 17.81
CA VAL A 87 -1.25 -1.13 17.10
C VAL A 87 -0.16 -1.97 17.71
N MET A 88 0.52 -2.77 16.90
CA MET A 88 1.61 -3.64 17.34
C MET A 88 2.88 -3.39 16.52
N GLY A 89 4.05 -3.61 17.10
CA GLY A 89 5.30 -3.57 16.35
C GLY A 89 5.46 -4.83 15.49
N SER A 90 5.99 -4.67 14.28
CA SER A 90 6.61 -5.75 13.50
C SER A 90 8.07 -5.43 13.21
N ASN A 91 8.85 -6.46 12.94
CA ASN A 91 10.29 -6.40 12.78
C ASN A 91 10.75 -7.19 11.56
N GLU A 92 10.13 -6.96 10.41
CA GLU A 92 10.44 -7.73 9.20
C GLU A 92 11.88 -7.52 8.71
N LEU A 93 12.53 -6.42 9.12
CA LEU A 93 13.95 -6.18 8.88
C LEU A 93 14.87 -7.20 9.55
N ALA A 94 14.43 -7.86 10.62
CA ALA A 94 15.19 -8.92 11.25
C ALA A 94 15.19 -10.21 10.43
N ASN A 95 14.26 -10.37 9.48
CA ASN A 95 14.28 -11.48 8.54
C ASN A 95 15.26 -11.19 7.38
N PRO A 96 16.38 -11.94 7.24
CA PRO A 96 17.34 -11.71 6.18
C PRO A 96 16.73 -11.84 4.77
N GLN A 97 15.70 -12.66 4.60
CA GLN A 97 15.01 -12.85 3.32
C GLN A 97 14.15 -11.64 2.93
N TYR A 98 13.65 -10.88 3.91
CA TYR A 98 13.04 -9.58 3.66
C TYR A 98 14.11 -8.51 3.40
N ALA A 99 15.12 -8.45 4.29
CA ALA A 99 16.17 -7.44 4.24
C ALA A 99 16.99 -7.48 2.94
N ALA A 100 17.15 -8.65 2.32
CA ALA A 100 17.80 -8.78 1.01
C ALA A 100 17.02 -8.14 -0.16
N ASN A 101 15.78 -7.71 0.07
CA ASN A 101 14.88 -7.09 -0.92
C ASN A 101 14.68 -7.92 -2.22
N PRO A 102 14.35 -9.22 -2.15
CA PRO A 102 14.02 -9.98 -3.34
C PRO A 102 12.65 -9.57 -3.91
N THR A 103 12.34 -10.01 -5.11
CA THR A 103 11.06 -9.75 -5.79
C THR A 103 9.84 -10.30 -5.05
N ASN A 104 10.05 -11.21 -4.10
CA ASN A 104 9.04 -11.75 -3.21
C ASN A 104 9.09 -11.18 -1.78
N ARG A 105 9.80 -10.07 -1.50
CA ARG A 105 9.91 -9.52 -0.12
C ARG A 105 8.56 -9.36 0.60
N CYS A 106 7.50 -9.03 -0.14
CA CYS A 106 6.18 -8.80 0.45
C CYS A 106 5.57 -10.10 1.01
N TYR A 107 6.02 -11.28 0.57
CA TYR A 107 5.66 -12.55 1.20
C TYR A 107 6.14 -12.56 2.65
N PHE A 108 7.43 -12.36 2.90
CA PHE A 108 8.02 -12.39 4.24
C PHE A 108 7.43 -11.34 5.19
N CYS A 109 7.23 -10.11 4.68
CA CYS A 109 6.57 -9.05 5.46
C CYS A 109 5.12 -9.40 5.82
N LYS A 110 4.38 -10.04 4.90
CA LYS A 110 3.00 -10.46 5.16
C LYS A 110 2.91 -11.68 6.07
N THR A 111 3.83 -12.63 5.98
CA THR A 111 3.94 -13.75 6.92
C THR A 111 3.99 -13.23 8.35
N GLU A 112 4.92 -12.34 8.66
CA GLU A 112 5.03 -11.78 10.01
C GLU A 112 3.79 -10.99 10.44
N LEU A 113 3.21 -10.17 9.54
CA LEU A 113 1.94 -9.49 9.82
C LEU A 113 0.84 -10.50 10.20
N TYR A 114 0.73 -11.62 9.49
CA TYR A 114 -0.31 -12.59 9.74
C TYR A 114 -0.03 -13.46 10.97
N ASP A 115 1.23 -13.72 11.32
CA ASP A 115 1.61 -14.31 12.61
C ASP A 115 1.13 -13.43 13.79
N ILE A 116 1.42 -12.13 13.70
CA ILE A 116 0.99 -11.09 14.65
C ILE A 116 -0.54 -11.05 14.75
N CYS A 117 -1.24 -11.01 13.62
CA CYS A 117 -2.70 -11.03 13.56
C CYS A 117 -3.28 -12.30 14.19
N GLU A 118 -2.73 -13.48 13.89
CA GLU A 118 -3.24 -14.76 14.39
C GLU A 118 -3.06 -14.89 15.91
N ALA A 119 -1.93 -14.43 16.45
CA ALA A 119 -1.70 -14.36 17.88
C ALA A 119 -2.74 -13.47 18.59
N GLN A 120 -3.04 -12.30 18.02
CA GLN A 120 -4.06 -11.40 18.57
C GLN A 120 -5.48 -11.93 18.40
N ARG A 121 -5.79 -12.54 17.25
CA ARG A 121 -7.07 -13.18 16.98
C ARG A 121 -7.39 -14.22 18.06
N LYS A 122 -6.42 -15.08 18.40
CA LYS A 122 -6.55 -16.08 19.46
C LYS A 122 -6.72 -15.45 20.85
N THR A 123 -5.90 -14.45 21.17
CA THR A 123 -5.93 -13.78 22.47
C THR A 123 -7.28 -13.09 22.74
N LEU A 124 -7.91 -12.57 21.68
CA LEU A 124 -9.16 -11.81 21.76
C LEU A 124 -10.40 -12.64 21.40
N ASP A 125 -10.25 -13.95 21.20
CA ASP A 125 -11.32 -14.88 20.81
C ASP A 125 -12.17 -14.40 19.63
N LEU A 126 -11.47 -13.99 18.55
CA LEU A 126 -12.08 -13.57 17.29
C LEU A 126 -12.07 -14.73 16.29
N ALA A 127 -13.07 -14.83 15.43
CA ALA A 127 -13.23 -16.00 14.56
C ALA A 127 -12.22 -16.03 13.40
N VAL A 128 -12.01 -14.90 12.71
CA VAL A 128 -11.22 -14.84 11.47
C VAL A 128 -10.31 -13.62 11.40
N VAL A 129 -9.27 -13.71 10.56
CA VAL A 129 -8.44 -12.56 10.14
C VAL A 129 -8.83 -12.20 8.71
N LEU A 130 -9.02 -10.90 8.45
CA LEU A 130 -9.41 -10.34 7.16
C LEU A 130 -8.30 -9.45 6.59
N ASP A 131 -8.15 -9.43 5.26
CA ASP A 131 -7.32 -8.45 4.57
C ASP A 131 -8.06 -7.68 3.47
N GLY A 132 -7.36 -6.74 2.84
CA GLY A 132 -7.90 -5.88 1.78
C GLY A 132 -7.62 -6.37 0.35
N PHE A 133 -7.25 -7.64 0.15
CA PHE A 133 -6.98 -8.14 -1.21
C PHE A 133 -8.28 -8.20 -2.03
N ASN A 134 -8.30 -7.57 -3.20
CA ASN A 134 -9.50 -7.40 -4.04
C ASN A 134 -9.43 -8.21 -5.35
N ALA A 135 -10.51 -8.20 -6.14
CA ALA A 135 -10.61 -9.03 -7.35
C ALA A 135 -9.61 -8.65 -8.46
N ASP A 136 -9.20 -7.38 -8.56
CA ASP A 136 -8.23 -6.96 -9.57
C ASP A 136 -6.79 -7.36 -9.20
N ASP A 137 -6.52 -7.61 -7.93
CA ASP A 137 -5.18 -7.97 -7.46
C ASP A 137 -4.71 -9.34 -7.98
N PHE A 138 -5.63 -10.22 -8.43
CA PHE A 138 -5.28 -11.47 -9.11
C PHE A 138 -4.53 -11.27 -10.42
N LYS A 139 -4.60 -10.06 -11.01
CA LYS A 139 -3.92 -9.71 -12.27
C LYS A 139 -2.52 -9.15 -12.05
N ASP A 140 -2.06 -9.02 -10.81
CA ASP A 140 -0.78 -8.40 -10.45
C ASP A 140 0.15 -9.38 -9.70
N HIS A 141 1.44 -9.08 -9.67
CA HIS A 141 2.41 -9.83 -8.88
C HIS A 141 2.25 -9.50 -7.40
N ARG A 142 1.50 -10.34 -6.68
CA ARG A 142 1.16 -10.14 -5.26
C ARG A 142 1.67 -11.30 -4.39
N PRO A 143 3.00 -11.40 -4.16
CA PRO A 143 3.59 -12.49 -3.37
C PRO A 143 3.08 -12.54 -1.92
N GLY A 144 2.57 -11.41 -1.40
CA GLY A 144 1.91 -11.35 -0.10
C GLY A 144 0.61 -12.15 0.00
N HIS A 145 -0.09 -12.41 -1.11
CA HIS A 145 -1.32 -13.20 -1.11
C HIS A 145 -1.05 -14.68 -0.78
N LYS A 146 0.12 -15.20 -1.16
CA LYS A 146 0.55 -16.54 -0.77
C LYS A 146 0.64 -16.68 0.76
N ALA A 147 1.19 -15.67 1.44
CA ALA A 147 1.23 -15.67 2.91
C ALA A 147 -0.18 -15.64 3.50
N ALA A 148 -1.11 -14.89 2.92
CA ALA A 148 -2.51 -14.84 3.36
C ALA A 148 -3.16 -16.23 3.29
N GLN A 149 -2.97 -16.95 2.18
CA GLN A 149 -3.49 -18.31 1.99
C GLN A 149 -2.92 -19.30 3.02
N GLU A 150 -1.60 -19.27 3.25
CA GLU A 150 -0.93 -20.14 4.23
C GLU A 150 -1.44 -19.90 5.67
N HIS A 151 -1.81 -18.66 6.00
CA HIS A 151 -2.36 -18.28 7.31
C HIS A 151 -3.89 -18.36 7.38
N LYS A 152 -4.56 -18.84 6.32
CA LYS A 152 -6.03 -18.90 6.22
C LYS A 152 -6.71 -17.53 6.45
N VAL A 153 -6.03 -16.46 6.05
CA VAL A 153 -6.58 -15.11 6.05
C VAL A 153 -7.62 -15.02 4.95
N LEU A 154 -8.78 -14.43 5.27
CA LEU A 154 -9.85 -14.26 4.31
C LEU A 154 -9.74 -12.91 3.61
N SER A 155 -9.93 -12.93 2.30
CA SER A 155 -9.93 -11.74 1.45
C SER A 155 -11.36 -11.46 0.98
N PRO A 156 -12.22 -10.84 1.82
CA PRO A 156 -13.66 -10.74 1.55
C PRO A 156 -13.98 -9.98 0.26
N LEU A 157 -13.15 -9.00 -0.12
CA LEU A 157 -13.32 -8.25 -1.38
C LEU A 157 -13.11 -9.14 -2.59
N ALA A 158 -12.02 -9.91 -2.61
CA ALA A 158 -11.74 -10.86 -3.67
C ALA A 158 -12.76 -12.00 -3.74
N GLN A 159 -13.18 -12.53 -2.59
CA GLN A 159 -14.21 -13.58 -2.50
C GLN A 159 -15.57 -13.12 -3.06
N ALA A 160 -15.92 -11.85 -2.83
CA ALA A 160 -17.13 -11.24 -3.38
C ALA A 160 -16.97 -10.76 -4.84
N GLY A 161 -15.76 -10.81 -5.42
CA GLY A 161 -15.51 -10.32 -6.78
C GLY A 161 -15.57 -8.79 -6.91
N LEU A 162 -15.34 -8.06 -5.82
CA LEU A 162 -15.31 -6.59 -5.81
C LEU A 162 -14.00 -6.09 -6.44
N THR A 163 -14.16 -5.30 -7.49
CA THR A 163 -13.08 -4.60 -8.21
C THR A 163 -12.73 -3.29 -7.51
N LYS A 164 -11.58 -2.74 -7.85
CA LYS A 164 -11.08 -1.51 -7.25
C LYS A 164 -11.94 -0.28 -7.55
N GLU A 165 -12.51 -0.19 -8.74
CA GLU A 165 -13.45 0.89 -9.09
C GLU A 165 -14.73 0.79 -8.25
N GLU A 166 -15.29 -0.40 -8.09
CA GLU A 166 -16.47 -0.64 -7.26
C GLU A 166 -16.19 -0.30 -5.79
N ILE A 167 -15.03 -0.70 -5.26
CA ILE A 167 -14.61 -0.36 -3.89
C ILE A 167 -14.51 1.16 -3.69
N ARG A 168 -13.96 1.90 -4.66
CA ARG A 168 -13.87 3.37 -4.58
C ARG A 168 -15.26 4.02 -4.64
N ALA A 169 -16.12 3.55 -5.54
CA ALA A 169 -17.50 4.03 -5.65
C ALA A 169 -18.26 3.82 -4.33
N TRP A 170 -18.20 2.61 -3.76
CA TRP A 170 -18.79 2.33 -2.46
C TRP A 170 -18.16 3.14 -1.33
N SER A 171 -16.84 3.26 -1.30
CA SER A 171 -16.14 4.06 -0.30
C SER A 171 -16.63 5.50 -0.31
N GLN A 172 -16.79 6.09 -1.50
CA GLN A 172 -17.34 7.44 -1.65
C GLN A 172 -18.80 7.53 -1.22
N SER A 173 -19.63 6.56 -1.63
CA SER A 173 -21.05 6.49 -1.25
C SER A 173 -21.25 6.33 0.27
N LEU A 174 -20.30 5.71 0.97
CA LEU A 174 -20.30 5.54 2.43
C LEU A 174 -19.58 6.70 3.16
N GLY A 175 -19.16 7.74 2.44
CA GLY A 175 -18.50 8.91 3.02
C GLY A 175 -17.08 8.63 3.54
N LEU A 176 -16.41 7.57 3.07
CA LEU A 176 -15.06 7.23 3.51
C LEU A 176 -14.04 8.21 2.93
N PRO A 177 -13.22 8.91 3.76
CA PRO A 177 -12.27 9.91 3.28
C PRO A 177 -11.14 9.33 2.44
N THR A 178 -10.97 8.00 2.45
CA THR A 178 -9.94 7.31 1.66
C THR A 178 -10.35 7.02 0.22
N TRP A 179 -11.59 7.33 -0.20
CA TRP A 179 -12.09 6.93 -1.52
C TRP A 179 -11.22 7.44 -2.70
N ASP A 180 -10.60 8.62 -2.55
CA ASP A 180 -9.70 9.23 -3.53
C ASP A 180 -8.21 9.03 -3.19
N LYS A 181 -7.89 8.37 -2.05
CA LYS A 181 -6.52 8.22 -1.57
C LYS A 181 -5.67 7.46 -2.61
N PRO A 182 -4.47 7.93 -2.95
CA PRO A 182 -3.54 7.20 -3.79
C PRO A 182 -3.19 5.83 -3.20
N GLN A 183 -2.74 4.90 -4.05
CA GLN A 183 -2.28 3.60 -3.57
C GLN A 183 -1.10 3.77 -2.61
N MET A 184 -1.25 3.19 -1.42
CA MET A 184 -0.15 3.09 -0.46
C MET A 184 0.73 1.92 -0.84
N ALA A 185 2.03 2.13 -0.71
CA ALA A 185 3.04 1.10 -0.86
C ALA A 185 4.07 1.32 0.24
N CYS A 186 4.63 0.24 0.78
CA CYS A 186 5.65 0.35 1.82
C CYS A 186 6.87 1.14 1.33
N LEU A 187 7.60 1.74 2.26
CA LEU A 187 8.83 2.50 1.96
C LEU A 187 9.87 1.63 1.26
N ALA A 188 9.92 0.31 1.54
CA ALA A 188 10.82 -0.61 0.85
C ALA A 188 10.58 -0.68 -0.68
N SER A 189 9.39 -0.29 -1.18
CA SER A 189 9.14 -0.20 -2.63
C SER A 189 9.96 0.88 -3.32
N ARG A 190 10.57 1.81 -2.57
CA ARG A 190 11.43 2.88 -3.09
C ARG A 190 12.85 2.39 -3.33
N ILE A 191 13.19 1.21 -2.83
CA ILE A 191 14.52 0.61 -2.94
C ILE A 191 14.50 -0.43 -4.08
N PRO A 192 15.41 -0.35 -5.07
CA PRO A 192 15.58 -1.36 -6.12
C PRO A 192 15.70 -2.77 -5.55
N TYR A 193 15.04 -3.75 -6.18
CA TYR A 193 15.19 -5.15 -5.78
C TYR A 193 16.67 -5.56 -5.80
N GLY A 194 17.05 -6.44 -4.88
CA GLY A 194 18.44 -6.85 -4.63
C GLY A 194 19.28 -5.82 -3.86
N THR A 195 18.83 -4.58 -3.71
CA THR A 195 19.45 -3.62 -2.79
C THR A 195 18.87 -3.80 -1.40
N ALA A 196 19.73 -4.06 -0.41
CA ALA A 196 19.29 -4.36 0.95
C ALA A 196 18.37 -3.26 1.54
N VAL A 197 17.29 -3.68 2.17
CA VAL A 197 16.43 -2.79 2.96
C VAL A 197 17.07 -2.64 4.34
N THR A 198 17.41 -1.41 4.71
CA THR A 198 17.94 -1.09 6.05
C THR A 198 17.09 -0.02 6.71
N ARG A 199 17.11 0.01 8.05
CA ARG A 199 16.37 1.02 8.81
C ARG A 199 16.76 2.44 8.39
N ASP A 200 18.06 2.71 8.27
CA ASP A 200 18.56 4.05 7.92
C ASP A 200 18.07 4.50 6.55
N ARG A 201 18.08 3.61 5.55
CA ARG A 201 17.55 3.91 4.21
C ARG A 201 16.07 4.20 4.25
N LEU A 202 15.30 3.41 4.99
CA LEU A 202 13.85 3.62 5.11
C LEU A 202 13.54 4.95 5.80
N LEU A 203 14.26 5.28 6.87
CA LEU A 203 14.11 6.56 7.58
C LEU A 203 14.51 7.75 6.70
N GLN A 204 15.61 7.63 5.96
CA GLN A 204 16.05 8.65 5.01
C GLN A 204 14.99 8.92 3.93
N ILE A 205 14.42 7.86 3.35
CA ILE A 205 13.34 7.94 2.35
C ILE A 205 12.07 8.53 2.99
N ALA A 206 11.69 8.09 4.19
CA ALA A 206 10.50 8.59 4.88
C ALA A 206 10.59 10.09 5.15
N ALA A 207 11.74 10.55 5.66
CA ALA A 207 12.01 11.96 5.89
C ALA A 207 11.93 12.77 4.59
N ALA A 208 12.54 12.27 3.51
CA ALA A 208 12.49 12.90 2.20
C ALA A 208 11.06 12.99 1.64
N GLU A 209 10.26 11.93 1.78
CA GLU A 209 8.84 11.94 1.39
C GLU A 209 8.02 12.91 2.27
N SER A 210 8.35 13.05 3.55
CA SER A 210 7.71 14.00 4.46
C SER A 210 7.90 15.46 4.01
N GLU A 211 9.11 15.82 3.57
CA GLU A 211 9.39 17.16 3.02
C GLU A 211 8.53 17.48 1.80
N LEU A 212 8.31 16.51 0.91
CA LEU A 212 7.41 16.69 -0.24
C LEU A 212 5.94 16.85 0.20
N ARG A 213 5.48 16.10 1.22
CA ARG A 213 4.12 16.28 1.76
C ARG A 213 3.92 17.68 2.35
N LYS A 214 4.91 18.21 3.07
CA LYS A 214 4.86 19.57 3.65
C LYS A 214 4.76 20.66 2.58
N LEU A 215 5.33 20.42 1.40
CA LEU A 215 5.20 21.27 0.21
C LEU A 215 3.89 21.01 -0.58
N GLY A 216 3.03 20.15 -0.05
CA GLY A 216 1.68 19.86 -0.53
C GLY A 216 1.62 18.90 -1.71
N PHE A 217 2.71 18.23 -2.08
CA PHE A 217 2.65 17.18 -3.11
C PHE A 217 1.78 16.03 -2.60
N ARG A 218 0.96 15.43 -3.47
CA ARG A 218 0.04 14.35 -3.13
C ARG A 218 0.47 13.01 -3.72
N GLN A 219 1.06 13.01 -4.91
CA GLN A 219 1.36 11.79 -5.64
C GLN A 219 2.80 11.80 -6.13
N PHE A 220 3.67 11.19 -5.32
CA PHE A 220 5.10 11.14 -5.59
C PHE A 220 5.75 9.88 -4.98
N ARG A 221 7.01 9.61 -5.38
CA ARG A 221 7.90 8.63 -4.75
C ARG A 221 9.33 9.17 -4.73
N VAL A 222 10.03 8.96 -3.62
CA VAL A 222 11.48 9.20 -3.52
C VAL A 222 12.19 7.86 -3.69
N ARG A 223 12.68 7.57 -4.90
CA ARG A 223 13.42 6.34 -5.20
C ARG A 223 14.86 6.45 -4.75
N TYR A 224 15.31 5.44 -4.01
CA TYR A 224 16.66 5.37 -3.50
C TYR A 224 17.60 4.72 -4.52
N HIS A 225 18.61 5.46 -4.94
CA HIS A 225 19.68 4.98 -5.81
C HIS A 225 21.04 5.36 -5.22
N GLN A 226 21.35 4.78 -4.05
CA GLN A 226 22.58 5.07 -3.29
C GLN A 226 22.68 6.57 -2.99
N ASP A 227 23.62 7.26 -3.62
CA ASP A 227 23.86 8.69 -3.46
C ASP A 227 22.77 9.57 -4.11
N VAL A 228 21.85 8.99 -4.88
CA VAL A 228 20.83 9.71 -5.65
C VAL A 228 19.43 9.46 -5.08
N ALA A 229 18.71 10.54 -4.79
CA ALA A 229 17.25 10.52 -4.64
C ALA A 229 16.60 10.83 -5.99
N ARG A 230 15.96 9.83 -6.61
CA ARG A 230 15.20 10.02 -7.85
C ARG A 230 13.72 10.23 -7.54
N LEU A 231 13.22 11.41 -7.87
CA LEU A 231 11.84 11.84 -7.64
C LEU A 231 10.96 11.38 -8.80
N GLU A 232 9.91 10.63 -8.49
CA GLU A 232 8.76 10.43 -9.40
C GLU A 232 7.62 11.30 -8.88
N ILE A 233 7.08 12.21 -9.70
CA ILE A 233 6.00 13.14 -9.32
C ILE A 233 4.87 13.01 -10.34
N ALA A 234 3.61 13.17 -9.93
CA ALA A 234 2.50 13.21 -10.86
C ALA A 234 2.61 14.40 -11.82
N ALA A 235 2.21 14.22 -13.08
CA ALA A 235 2.39 15.23 -14.12
C ALA A 235 1.67 16.54 -13.78
N GLU A 236 0.52 16.43 -13.13
CA GLU A 236 -0.32 17.55 -12.69
C GLU A 236 0.35 18.40 -11.59
N GLU A 237 1.40 17.89 -10.95
CA GLU A 237 2.14 18.58 -9.88
C GLU A 237 3.48 19.17 -10.38
N TYR A 238 3.79 19.06 -11.67
CA TYR A 238 5.07 19.51 -12.25
C TYR A 238 5.26 21.02 -12.16
N ASP A 239 4.24 21.82 -12.43
CA ASP A 239 4.36 23.29 -12.36
C ASP A 239 4.80 23.75 -10.95
N ARG A 240 4.24 23.11 -9.92
CA ARG A 240 4.66 23.34 -8.53
C ARG A 240 6.10 22.90 -8.31
N PHE A 241 6.46 21.72 -8.80
CA PHE A 241 7.82 21.22 -8.67
C PHE A 241 8.84 22.12 -9.37
N LEU A 242 8.53 22.67 -10.54
CA LEU A 242 9.48 23.45 -11.36
C LEU A 242 9.70 24.87 -10.83
N ALA A 243 8.82 25.38 -9.95
CA ALA A 243 9.02 26.64 -9.25
C ALA A 243 10.40 26.66 -8.55
N ALA A 244 11.16 27.73 -8.78
CA ALA A 244 12.57 27.79 -8.38
C ALA A 244 12.76 27.67 -6.87
N ASP A 245 11.91 28.31 -6.08
CA ASP A 245 11.97 28.26 -4.61
C ASP A 245 11.64 26.85 -4.09
N VAL A 246 10.68 26.15 -4.70
CA VAL A 246 10.32 24.76 -4.37
C VAL A 246 11.48 23.82 -4.66
N ARG A 247 12.10 23.90 -5.85
CA ARG A 247 13.27 23.06 -6.17
C ARG A 247 14.43 23.28 -5.23
N GLN A 248 14.72 24.54 -4.89
CA GLN A 248 15.79 24.88 -3.95
C GLN A 248 15.53 24.30 -2.56
N LYS A 249 14.29 24.43 -2.05
CA LYS A 249 13.89 23.84 -0.76
C LYS A 249 14.04 22.32 -0.76
N ILE A 250 13.53 21.65 -1.80
CA ILE A 250 13.64 20.18 -1.94
C ILE A 250 15.11 19.76 -1.99
N ASN A 251 15.92 20.39 -2.85
CA ASN A 251 17.32 20.03 -3.01
C ASN A 251 18.09 20.21 -1.69
N ALA A 252 17.94 21.36 -1.01
CA ALA A 252 18.61 21.61 0.26
C ALA A 252 18.22 20.59 1.34
N ALA A 253 16.92 20.29 1.46
CA ALA A 253 16.42 19.32 2.43
C ALA A 253 16.96 17.91 2.16
N PHE A 254 16.96 17.46 0.90
CA PHE A 254 17.41 16.12 0.54
C PHE A 254 18.92 15.96 0.69
N LEU A 255 19.71 16.99 0.39
CA LEU A 255 21.14 17.00 0.67
C LEU A 255 21.43 16.92 2.18
N ALA A 256 20.66 17.65 2.99
CA ALA A 256 20.76 17.58 4.45
C ALA A 256 20.38 16.20 5.02
N LEU A 257 19.51 15.46 4.32
CA LEU A 257 19.17 14.07 4.65
C LEU A 257 20.22 13.05 4.17
N GLY A 258 21.31 13.49 3.54
CA GLY A 258 22.45 12.64 3.18
C GLY A 258 22.45 12.10 1.76
N PHE A 259 21.54 12.54 0.88
CA PHE A 259 21.71 12.32 -0.56
C PHE A 259 22.80 13.25 -1.10
N LYS A 260 23.55 12.82 -2.13
CA LYS A 260 24.51 13.69 -2.82
C LYS A 260 23.90 14.37 -4.04
N PHE A 261 22.90 13.73 -4.65
CA PHE A 261 22.21 14.23 -5.82
C PHE A 261 20.69 14.03 -5.70
N VAL A 262 19.95 14.99 -6.23
CA VAL A 262 18.49 14.91 -6.37
C VAL A 262 18.17 15.00 -7.85
N ALA A 263 17.42 14.03 -8.36
CA ALA A 263 17.06 13.95 -9.77
C ALA A 263 15.53 13.86 -9.90
N LEU A 264 14.97 14.49 -10.94
CA LEU A 264 13.59 14.27 -11.35
C LEU A 264 13.59 13.16 -12.42
N ASP A 265 12.70 12.18 -12.28
CA ASP A 265 12.41 11.22 -13.33
C ASP A 265 11.68 11.91 -14.49
N LEU A 266 12.11 11.62 -15.72
CA LEU A 266 11.50 12.20 -16.91
C LEU A 266 10.08 11.65 -17.15
N GLU A 267 9.83 10.41 -16.72
CA GLU A 267 8.47 9.86 -16.69
C GLU A 267 7.74 10.27 -15.42
N PRO A 268 6.49 10.76 -15.53
CA PRO A 268 5.63 10.98 -14.38
C PRO A 268 5.44 9.72 -13.53
N PHE A 269 5.02 9.93 -12.29
CA PHE A 269 4.68 8.82 -11.39
C PHE A 269 3.65 7.88 -12.03
N ARG A 270 3.98 6.59 -12.06
CA ARG A 270 3.07 5.51 -12.46
C ARG A 270 3.22 4.32 -11.52
N SER A 271 2.10 3.74 -11.11
CA SER A 271 2.11 2.52 -10.30
C SER A 271 2.68 1.33 -11.08
N GLY A 272 3.46 0.47 -10.41
CA GLY A 272 4.00 -0.76 -11.00
C GLY A 272 5.37 -0.65 -11.69
N ARG A 273 5.95 0.56 -11.87
CA ARG A 273 7.23 0.75 -12.58
C ARG A 273 8.40 -0.09 -12.04
N MET A 274 8.43 -0.36 -10.73
CA MET A 274 9.48 -1.21 -10.12
C MET A 274 9.38 -2.67 -10.53
N ASN A 275 8.16 -3.18 -10.78
CA ASN A 275 7.98 -4.54 -11.28
C ASN A 275 8.42 -4.60 -12.75
N ASP A 276 8.02 -3.61 -13.55
CA ASP A 276 8.43 -3.49 -14.95
C ASP A 276 9.98 -3.43 -15.07
N ALA A 277 10.64 -2.57 -14.28
CA ALA A 277 12.09 -2.43 -14.27
C ALA A 277 12.84 -3.69 -13.81
N ALA A 278 12.20 -4.51 -12.98
CA ALA A 278 12.73 -5.80 -12.53
C ALA A 278 12.45 -6.95 -13.52
N GLY A 279 11.81 -6.66 -14.65
CA GLY A 279 11.42 -7.66 -15.64
C GLY A 279 10.33 -8.61 -15.15
N ILE A 280 9.57 -8.23 -14.12
CA ILE A 280 8.42 -9.00 -13.64
C ILE A 280 7.27 -8.71 -14.60
N ALA A 281 7.05 -9.62 -15.56
CA ALA A 281 5.97 -9.49 -16.53
C ALA A 281 4.62 -9.52 -15.81
N LYS A 282 3.72 -8.61 -16.19
CA LYS A 282 2.29 -8.79 -15.90
C LYS A 282 1.80 -10.04 -16.64
N PRO A 283 0.93 -10.87 -16.05
CA PRO A 283 0.30 -11.96 -16.78
C PRO A 283 -0.30 -11.42 -18.10
N GLY A 284 0.21 -11.86 -19.25
CA GLY A 284 -0.26 -11.46 -20.59
C GLY A 284 0.49 -10.31 -21.29
N ALA A 285 1.55 -9.73 -20.72
CA ALA A 285 2.37 -8.73 -21.42
C ALA A 285 3.58 -9.36 -22.13
N SER A 286 3.49 -9.52 -23.45
CA SER A 286 4.61 -9.92 -24.30
C SER A 286 5.36 -8.69 -24.82
N GLY A 287 6.63 -8.55 -24.44
CA GLY A 287 7.56 -7.58 -25.04
C GLY A 287 8.54 -7.02 -24.04
N LYS A 288 9.73 -7.62 -23.95
CA LYS A 288 10.91 -6.88 -23.46
C LYS A 288 11.45 -6.07 -24.65
N PRO A 289 11.80 -4.79 -24.49
CA PRO A 289 12.66 -4.14 -25.48
C PRO A 289 13.97 -4.92 -25.54
N GLU A 290 14.46 -5.17 -26.77
CA GLU A 290 15.77 -5.80 -26.99
C GLU A 290 16.84 -4.94 -26.29
N GLY A 291 17.57 -5.56 -25.36
CA GLY A 291 18.64 -4.88 -24.63
C GLY A 291 19.76 -4.51 -25.59
N PHE A 292 20.25 -3.27 -25.49
CA PHE A 292 21.45 -2.85 -26.20
C PHE A 292 22.66 -3.65 -25.67
N SER A 293 23.25 -4.51 -26.50
CA SER A 293 24.49 -5.20 -26.17
C SER A 293 25.66 -4.31 -26.52
N LEU A 294 26.49 -3.98 -25.54
CA LEU A 294 27.78 -3.34 -25.82
C LEU A 294 28.65 -4.32 -26.60
N PRO A 295 29.35 -3.87 -27.66
CA PRO A 295 30.39 -4.69 -28.27
C PRO A 295 31.47 -4.94 -27.22
N VAL A 296 31.76 -6.21 -26.96
CA VAL A 296 32.92 -6.60 -26.15
C VAL A 296 34.14 -6.24 -26.98
N VAL A 297 34.83 -5.16 -26.59
CA VAL A 297 36.13 -4.85 -27.15
C VAL A 297 37.12 -5.83 -26.50
N SER A 298 37.52 -6.83 -27.28
CA SER A 298 38.58 -7.79 -26.94
C SER A 298 39.95 -7.12 -26.88
#